data_AF-A0AAW0V1M1-F1
#
_entry.id   AF-A0AAW0V1M1-F1
#
_cell.length_a   1.000
_cell.length_b   1.000
_cell.length_c   1.000
_cell.angle_alpha   90.00
_cell.angle_beta   90.00
_cell.angle_gamma   90.00
#
_symmetry.space_group_name_H-M   'P 1'
#
loop_
_entity.id
_entity.type
_entity.pdbx_description
1 polymer ?
#
loop_
_entity_poly.entity_id
_entity_poly.type
_entity_poly.pdbx_seq_one_letter_code
_entity_poly.pdbx_strand_id
1 'polypeptide(L)'
;MELHSLRKQSCRTLLLALMGTSLLLFFITQSGMKTPFLHGLQHPTPSLQSPYPSRRIQDYQVDSDDGTAQHAFSNDSNGLSGGVEAGVVDETDLLGAGAERRTAEVLLQKSTPMDTLEQTVQEILKTERQIIRQAMLDYSFHPALNTKRLEDFVPEYGGKPVRNLVITTWRSGSTFIGDVLQSHPATYYHYEPLMDFDIKQVRHGKAAKQALHNLHHLLNCDYSEMEHYLNYGQGHQWLFEHNKRLWQYCKAFPHICWSPRFLTPFCKLFPFQSLKTVRLRLNLTTEFLQDKQLGVQVLLLVRDPRGTMQSRRHRVWCPDNPDCDNPAWLCQDLVSDFHTAKKFQTMFPNSFRFVI
;
A
#
# COMPACT_ATOMS: atom_id res chain seq x y z
N MET A 1 -17.68 -35.66 -10.64
CA MET A 1 -17.54 -35.44 -9.18
C MET A 1 -16.10 -35.56 -8.66
N GLU A 2 -15.16 -36.21 -9.37
CA GLU A 2 -13.79 -36.40 -8.86
C GLU A 2 -12.88 -35.16 -8.92
N LEU A 3 -13.03 -34.26 -9.91
CA LEU A 3 -12.19 -33.04 -10.00
C LEU A 3 -12.36 -32.09 -8.81
N HIS A 4 -13.55 -32.05 -8.22
CA HIS A 4 -13.88 -31.18 -7.09
C HIS A 4 -13.29 -31.70 -5.76
N SER A 5 -13.12 -33.03 -5.65
CA SER A 5 -12.50 -33.70 -4.51
C SER A 5 -10.97 -33.51 -4.52
N LEU A 6 -10.33 -33.71 -5.68
CA LEU A 6 -8.89 -33.49 -5.88
C LEU A 6 -8.47 -32.03 -5.60
N ARG A 7 -9.30 -31.04 -5.98
CA ARG A 7 -9.04 -29.62 -5.69
C ARG A 7 -9.16 -29.27 -4.20
N LYS A 8 -10.12 -29.86 -3.47
CA LYS A 8 -10.23 -29.67 -2.01
C LYS A 8 -9.05 -30.30 -1.26
N GLN A 9 -8.53 -31.41 -1.75
CA GLN A 9 -7.39 -32.12 -1.16
C GLN A 9 -6.08 -31.32 -1.34
N SER A 10 -5.88 -30.69 -2.50
CA SER A 10 -4.72 -29.83 -2.77
C SER A 10 -4.62 -28.60 -1.84
N CYS A 11 -5.74 -27.95 -1.51
CA CYS A 11 -5.74 -26.86 -0.53
C CYS A 11 -5.41 -27.32 0.90
N ARG A 12 -5.86 -28.51 1.29
CA ARG A 12 -5.53 -29.09 2.61
C ARG A 12 -4.03 -29.41 2.71
N THR A 13 -3.43 -29.93 1.64
CA THR A 13 -1.99 -30.21 1.59
C THR A 13 -1.16 -28.93 1.60
N LEU A 14 -1.63 -27.86 0.94
CA LEU A 14 -1.01 -26.55 0.99
C LEU A 14 -0.94 -26.02 2.43
N LEU A 15 -2.01 -26.16 3.23
CA LEU A 15 -2.04 -25.71 4.62
C LEU A 15 -0.95 -26.36 5.51
N LEU A 16 -0.58 -27.61 5.22
CA LEU A 16 0.44 -28.36 5.96
C LEU A 16 1.87 -28.02 5.53
N ALA A 17 2.08 -27.63 4.26
CA ALA A 17 3.39 -27.30 3.72
C ALA A 17 3.87 -25.87 4.06
N LEU A 18 2.98 -25.04 4.62
CA LEU A 18 3.16 -23.60 4.77
C LEU A 18 3.46 -23.13 6.21
N MET A 19 3.51 -24.05 7.18
CA MET A 19 3.89 -23.74 8.57
C MET A 19 5.40 -23.87 8.76
N GLY A 20 6.16 -22.86 8.33
CA GLY A 20 7.61 -22.86 8.54
C GLY A 20 8.31 -21.54 8.22
N THR A 21 8.89 -20.95 9.27
CA THR A 21 9.91 -19.89 9.32
C THR A 21 9.49 -18.41 9.23
N SER A 22 10.01 -17.65 10.20
CA SER A 22 9.90 -16.20 10.33
C SER A 22 10.75 -15.51 9.24
N LEU A 23 10.15 -15.27 8.08
CA LEU A 23 10.80 -14.70 6.88
C LEU A 23 10.58 -13.18 6.73
N LEU A 24 9.69 -12.59 7.53
CA LEU A 24 9.29 -11.18 7.38
C LEU A 24 10.41 -10.21 7.77
N LEU A 25 11.14 -10.48 8.86
CA LEU A 25 12.29 -9.65 9.27
C LEU A 25 13.43 -9.70 8.24
N PHE A 26 13.60 -10.82 7.54
CA PHE A 26 14.64 -10.97 6.52
C PHE A 26 14.31 -10.22 5.22
N PHE A 27 13.02 -10.14 4.85
CA PHE A 27 12.59 -9.30 3.73
C PHE A 27 12.80 -7.81 4.06
N ILE A 28 12.37 -7.35 5.23
CA ILE A 28 12.54 -5.94 5.66
C ILE A 28 14.04 -5.55 5.66
N THR A 29 14.91 -6.42 6.15
CA THR A 29 16.36 -6.17 6.17
C THR A 29 17.00 -6.19 4.78
N GLN A 30 16.57 -7.06 3.87
CA GLN A 30 17.06 -7.08 2.49
C GLN A 30 16.49 -5.95 1.61
N SER A 31 15.34 -5.39 1.98
CA SER A 31 14.84 -4.12 1.46
C SER A 31 15.59 -2.90 2.00
N GLY A 32 16.69 -3.11 2.73
CA GLY A 32 17.51 -2.03 3.25
C GLY A 32 16.93 -1.31 4.47
N MET A 33 15.80 -1.77 4.99
CA MET A 33 15.06 -1.12 6.07
C MET A 33 15.50 -1.74 7.40
N LYS A 34 16.04 -0.91 8.32
CA LYS A 34 16.13 -1.34 9.73
C LYS A 34 14.72 -1.40 10.31
N THR A 35 14.36 -2.50 10.96
CA THR A 35 13.21 -2.56 11.86
C THR A 35 13.49 -1.71 13.10
N PRO A 36 12.77 -0.60 13.36
CA PRO A 36 12.65 -0.14 14.74
C PRO A 36 11.69 -1.10 15.45
N PHE A 37 11.91 -1.37 16.74
CA PHE A 37 11.10 -2.24 17.62
C PHE A 37 11.33 -3.75 17.53
N LEU A 38 12.34 -4.24 18.27
CA LEU A 38 12.25 -5.51 19.02
C LEU A 38 13.21 -5.50 20.24
N HIS A 39 13.21 -4.41 21.01
CA HIS A 39 13.79 -4.38 22.35
C HIS A 39 12.82 -3.63 23.26
N GLY A 40 11.98 -4.38 23.99
CA GLY A 40 11.06 -3.79 24.97
C GLY A 40 9.69 -4.47 25.07
N LEU A 41 9.63 -5.80 25.21
CA LEU A 41 8.46 -6.48 25.76
C LEU A 41 8.91 -7.57 26.74
N GLN A 42 9.41 -7.11 27.88
CA GLN A 42 9.41 -7.89 29.11
C GLN A 42 8.86 -6.97 30.18
N HIS A 43 7.60 -7.21 30.60
CA HIS A 43 7.11 -7.11 31.97
C HIS A 43 5.62 -7.55 32.03
N PRO A 44 5.14 -7.98 33.22
CA PRO A 44 4.24 -9.14 33.35
C PRO A 44 2.75 -8.82 33.31
N THR A 45 1.96 -9.84 32.97
CA THR A 45 0.49 -9.88 32.98
C THR A 45 -0.13 -9.61 34.36
N PRO A 46 -1.17 -8.77 34.44
CA PRO A 46 -2.17 -8.83 35.50
C PRO A 46 -3.48 -9.48 35.02
N SER A 47 -4.10 -10.19 35.95
CA SER A 47 -5.32 -11.00 35.85
C SER A 47 -6.59 -10.25 35.44
N LEU A 48 -7.43 -10.93 34.65
CA LEU A 48 -8.80 -10.53 34.27
C LEU A 48 -9.74 -10.44 35.48
N GLN A 49 -10.53 -9.36 35.55
CA GLN A 49 -11.91 -9.37 36.06
C GLN A 49 -12.80 -8.45 35.20
N SER A 50 -13.92 -9.00 34.73
CA SER A 50 -14.94 -8.35 33.90
C SER A 50 -16.09 -7.85 34.78
N PRO A 51 -16.65 -6.65 34.54
CA PRO A 51 -17.85 -6.23 35.25
C PRO A 51 -19.00 -5.87 34.29
N TYR A 52 -19.77 -6.83 33.75
CA TYR A 52 -21.15 -6.56 33.30
C TYR A 52 -22.02 -7.83 33.35
N PRO A 53 -23.23 -7.79 33.94
CA PRO A 53 -24.07 -8.96 34.14
C PRO A 53 -24.94 -9.30 32.92
N SER A 54 -25.15 -10.60 32.71
CA SER A 54 -26.00 -11.19 31.69
C SER A 54 -27.47 -10.75 31.80
N ARG A 55 -28.09 -10.38 30.67
CA ARG A 55 -29.56 -10.37 30.53
C ARG A 55 -30.02 -11.32 29.43
N ARG A 56 -31.15 -11.93 29.76
CA ARG A 56 -31.84 -13.06 29.16
C ARG A 56 -32.63 -12.62 27.92
N ILE A 57 -32.69 -13.52 26.94
CA ILE A 57 -33.48 -13.44 25.70
C ILE A 57 -34.97 -13.37 26.05
N GLN A 58 -35.69 -12.43 25.43
CA GLN A 58 -37.14 -12.49 25.26
C GLN A 58 -37.48 -12.20 23.80
N ASP A 59 -38.31 -13.08 23.26
CA ASP A 59 -38.88 -13.07 21.92
C ASP A 59 -39.71 -11.80 21.67
N TYR A 60 -39.61 -11.26 20.46
CA TYR A 60 -40.58 -10.28 19.95
C TYR A 60 -41.09 -10.71 18.58
N GLN A 61 -42.42 -10.78 18.51
CA GLN A 61 -43.24 -11.18 17.39
C GLN A 61 -43.13 -10.22 16.21
N VAL A 62 -43.30 -10.81 15.03
CA VAL A 62 -43.51 -10.16 13.73
C VAL A 62 -44.95 -9.64 13.69
N ASP A 63 -45.13 -8.38 13.32
CA ASP A 63 -46.37 -7.91 12.73
C ASP A 63 -46.07 -7.04 11.50
N SER A 64 -46.81 -7.39 10.45
CA SER A 64 -46.90 -6.78 9.13
C SER A 64 -47.64 -5.45 9.17
N ASP A 65 -47.20 -4.45 8.39
CA ASP A 65 -48.08 -3.78 7.43
C ASP A 65 -47.36 -2.80 6.48
N ASP A 66 -48.06 -2.58 5.38
CA ASP A 66 -47.79 -1.98 4.08
C ASP A 66 -47.46 -0.46 4.09
N GLY A 67 -46.81 0.05 3.04
CA GLY A 67 -46.74 1.50 2.81
C GLY A 67 -45.57 2.06 2.01
N THR A 68 -45.87 2.46 0.78
CA THR A 68 -45.04 3.13 -0.24
C THR A 68 -44.37 4.47 0.13
N ALA A 69 -43.27 4.75 -0.58
CA ALA A 69 -42.87 6.04 -1.19
C ALA A 69 -41.71 6.88 -0.59
N GLN A 70 -40.70 7.05 -1.46
CA GLN A 70 -40.03 8.31 -1.85
C GLN A 70 -38.80 8.85 -1.10
N HIS A 71 -37.86 9.26 -1.96
CA HIS A 71 -36.59 9.96 -1.74
C HIS A 71 -36.70 11.24 -0.89
N ALA A 72 -35.70 11.47 -0.03
CA ALA A 72 -35.05 12.77 0.11
C ALA A 72 -33.71 12.64 0.86
N PHE A 73 -32.65 13.14 0.24
CA PHE A 73 -31.37 13.48 0.86
C PHE A 73 -31.54 14.75 1.69
N SER A 74 -31.02 14.77 2.92
CA SER A 74 -30.73 16.00 3.65
C SER A 74 -29.40 15.87 4.38
N ASN A 75 -28.46 16.74 4.00
CA ASN A 75 -27.22 17.05 4.70
C ASN A 75 -27.56 17.97 5.88
N ASP A 76 -26.96 17.71 7.04
CA ASP A 76 -26.79 18.72 8.08
C ASP A 76 -25.39 18.59 8.71
N SER A 77 -24.59 19.64 8.54
CA SER A 77 -23.40 19.88 9.34
C SER A 77 -23.24 21.38 9.50
N ASN A 78 -23.46 21.86 10.72
CA ASN A 78 -23.23 23.23 11.14
C ASN A 78 -22.51 23.25 12.50
N GLY A 79 -21.57 24.18 12.67
CA GLY A 79 -21.00 24.60 13.96
C GLY A 79 -19.49 24.32 14.13
N LEU A 80 -18.62 25.22 14.59
CA LEU A 80 -18.63 26.65 14.87
C LEU A 80 -17.15 27.03 15.18
N SER A 81 -16.80 28.27 14.85
CA SER A 81 -15.56 29.06 15.02
C SER A 81 -14.67 28.91 16.27
N GLY A 82 -13.37 29.17 16.09
CA GLY A 82 -12.46 29.70 17.11
C GLY A 82 -11.09 30.08 16.52
N GLY A 83 -10.72 31.37 16.53
CA GLY A 83 -9.43 31.88 16.04
C GLY A 83 -8.38 32.04 17.15
N VAL A 84 -7.09 31.98 16.80
CA VAL A 84 -5.95 32.39 17.65
C VAL A 84 -4.80 32.95 16.78
N GLU A 85 -4.14 33.94 17.36
CA GLU A 85 -3.10 34.85 16.86
C GLU A 85 -1.80 34.23 16.32
N ALA A 86 -1.10 35.05 15.54
CA ALA A 86 0.21 34.79 14.95
C ALA A 86 1.34 34.78 16.02
N GLY A 87 2.10 33.69 16.06
CA GLY A 87 3.31 33.53 16.87
C GLY A 87 4.55 33.31 16.00
N VAL A 88 5.65 33.97 16.38
CA VAL A 88 6.99 33.96 15.77
C VAL A 88 7.61 32.55 15.76
N VAL A 89 8.29 32.19 14.68
CA VAL A 89 8.80 30.84 14.37
C VAL A 89 10.18 30.60 15.00
N ASP A 90 10.36 29.45 15.66
CA ASP A 90 11.65 28.89 16.08
C ASP A 90 12.02 27.68 15.19
N GLU A 91 13.27 27.62 14.73
CA GLU A 91 13.71 26.81 13.57
C GLU A 91 14.15 25.37 13.94
N THR A 92 13.94 24.91 15.19
CA THR A 92 14.60 23.68 15.69
C THR A 92 13.71 22.44 15.91
N ASP A 93 12.41 22.45 15.56
CA ASP A 93 11.46 21.39 16.01
C ASP A 93 10.92 20.46 14.88
N LEU A 94 11.82 19.99 14.00
CA LEU A 94 11.50 19.32 12.71
C LEU A 94 11.51 17.76 12.72
N LEU A 95 11.45 17.09 13.87
CA LEU A 95 11.60 15.63 13.94
C LEU A 95 10.32 14.90 14.39
N GLY A 96 9.38 14.66 13.46
CA GLY A 96 8.28 13.71 13.67
C GLY A 96 7.15 13.80 12.65
N ALA A 97 6.18 12.89 12.72
CA ALA A 97 4.96 12.87 11.88
C ALA A 97 4.10 14.16 11.97
N GLY A 98 4.35 15.01 12.96
CA GLY A 98 3.80 16.37 13.05
C GLY A 98 4.53 17.42 12.20
N ALA A 99 5.80 17.19 11.85
CA ALA A 99 6.57 18.05 10.95
C ALA A 99 6.00 18.00 9.52
N GLU A 100 5.61 16.81 9.03
CA GLU A 100 5.04 16.59 7.69
C GLU A 100 3.78 17.44 7.45
N ARG A 101 2.78 17.39 8.36
CA ARG A 101 1.55 18.21 8.25
C ARG A 101 1.82 19.72 8.28
N ARG A 102 2.74 20.18 9.14
CA ARG A 102 3.10 21.59 9.24
C ARG A 102 3.77 22.09 7.96
N THR A 103 4.51 21.27 7.22
CA THR A 103 5.18 21.71 5.98
C THR A 103 4.23 22.12 4.86
N ALA A 104 3.13 21.39 4.65
CA ALA A 104 2.15 21.77 3.63
C ALA A 104 1.42 23.07 4.03
N GLU A 105 1.12 23.25 5.32
CA GLU A 105 0.53 24.48 5.87
C GLU A 105 1.48 25.68 5.75
N VAL A 106 2.78 25.50 6.04
CA VAL A 106 3.82 26.52 5.87
C VAL A 106 3.98 26.91 4.39
N LEU A 107 3.90 25.96 3.46
CA LEU A 107 3.93 26.26 2.03
C LEU A 107 2.69 27.05 1.57
N LEU A 108 1.51 26.70 2.08
CA LEU A 108 0.28 27.46 1.82
C LEU A 108 0.40 28.89 2.36
N GLN A 109 1.01 29.10 3.54
CA GLN A 109 1.26 30.43 4.09
C GLN A 109 2.29 31.24 3.29
N LYS A 110 3.25 30.57 2.64
CA LYS A 110 4.25 31.21 1.77
C LYS A 110 3.78 31.43 0.35
N SER A 111 2.76 30.71 -0.12
CA SER A 111 2.25 30.81 -1.48
C SER A 111 1.61 32.18 -1.72
N THR A 112 2.02 32.86 -2.78
CA THR A 112 1.42 34.14 -3.16
C THR A 112 0.32 33.92 -4.21
N PRO A 113 -0.69 34.80 -4.31
CA PRO A 113 -1.77 34.69 -5.31
C PRO A 113 -1.31 34.72 -6.78
N MET A 114 -0.01 34.97 -7.03
CA MET A 114 0.62 35.08 -8.36
C MET A 114 1.60 33.93 -8.66
N ASP A 115 1.74 32.92 -7.80
CA ASP A 115 2.62 31.81 -8.08
C ASP A 115 2.06 30.98 -9.25
N THR A 116 2.88 30.84 -10.29
CA THR A 116 2.57 29.95 -11.42
C THR A 116 2.57 28.49 -10.94
N LEU A 117 1.81 27.63 -11.63
CA LEU A 117 1.81 26.18 -11.38
C LEU A 117 3.24 25.61 -11.32
N GLU A 118 4.13 26.09 -12.19
CA GLU A 118 5.53 25.64 -12.22
C GLU A 118 6.29 26.04 -10.95
N GLN A 119 6.14 27.29 -10.49
CA GLN A 119 6.78 27.76 -9.25
C GLN A 119 6.31 26.95 -8.03
N THR A 120 5.01 26.69 -7.94
CA THR A 120 4.44 25.85 -6.87
C THR A 120 5.02 24.44 -6.89
N VAL A 121 5.11 23.82 -8.07
CA VAL A 121 5.72 22.49 -8.22
C VAL A 121 7.19 22.51 -7.78
N GLN A 122 7.98 23.50 -8.23
CA GLN A 122 9.39 23.58 -7.87
C GLN A 122 9.63 23.79 -6.37
N GLU A 123 8.81 24.61 -5.71
CA GLU A 123 8.94 24.82 -4.26
C GLU A 123 8.53 23.57 -3.46
N ILE A 124 7.50 22.83 -3.90
CA ILE A 124 7.14 21.54 -3.30
C ILE A 124 8.30 20.54 -3.45
N LEU A 125 8.86 20.41 -4.65
CA LEU A 125 9.97 19.48 -4.90
C LEU A 125 11.20 19.84 -4.06
N LYS A 126 11.54 21.14 -3.98
CA LYS A 126 12.63 21.64 -3.13
C LYS A 126 12.39 21.35 -1.65
N THR A 127 11.17 21.55 -1.17
CA THR A 127 10.80 21.28 0.22
C THR A 127 10.90 19.78 0.53
N GLU A 128 10.33 18.91 -0.30
CA GLU A 128 10.39 17.47 -0.06
C GLU A 128 11.83 16.93 -0.13
N ARG A 129 12.69 17.47 -1.01
CA ARG A 129 14.14 17.15 -1.01
C ARG A 129 14.78 17.43 0.34
N GLN A 130 14.47 18.57 0.96
CA GLN A 130 15.00 18.93 2.28
C GLN A 130 14.47 18.00 3.38
N ILE A 131 13.17 17.67 3.36
CA ILE A 131 12.55 16.73 4.30
C ILE A 131 13.22 15.35 4.19
N ILE A 132 13.41 14.84 2.96
CA ILE A 132 14.08 13.57 2.71
C ILE A 132 15.51 13.61 3.22
N ARG A 133 16.28 14.66 2.89
CA ARG A 133 17.66 14.82 3.35
C ARG A 133 17.74 14.80 4.88
N GLN A 134 16.88 15.56 5.55
CA GLN A 134 16.83 15.64 7.01
C GLN A 134 16.47 14.30 7.65
N ALA A 135 15.44 13.62 7.14
CA ALA A 135 15.00 12.32 7.64
C ALA A 135 16.05 11.22 7.45
N MET A 136 17.01 11.43 6.52
CA MET A 136 18.03 10.45 6.15
C MET A 136 19.43 10.80 6.66
N LEU A 137 19.64 11.91 7.39
CA LEU A 137 20.98 12.38 7.81
C LEU A 137 21.80 11.32 8.56
N ASP A 138 21.18 10.66 9.54
CA ASP A 138 21.82 9.61 10.35
C ASP A 138 21.40 8.19 9.92
N TYR A 139 20.83 8.07 8.71
CA TYR A 139 20.34 6.80 8.22
C TYR A 139 21.49 5.86 7.86
N SER A 140 21.54 4.72 8.52
CA SER A 140 22.53 3.68 8.25
C SER A 140 21.95 2.62 7.33
N PHE A 141 22.38 2.64 6.08
CA PHE A 141 22.03 1.64 5.07
C PHE A 141 22.52 0.24 5.46
N HIS A 142 21.73 -0.77 5.10
CA HIS A 142 22.10 -2.16 5.31
C HIS A 142 23.34 -2.51 4.45
N PRO A 143 24.35 -3.24 4.98
CA PRO A 143 25.59 -3.54 4.25
C PRO A 143 25.37 -4.25 2.91
N ALA A 144 24.29 -5.03 2.79
CA ALA A 144 23.92 -5.71 1.54
C ALA A 144 23.65 -4.76 0.36
N LEU A 145 23.35 -3.48 0.62
CA LEU A 145 23.12 -2.49 -0.42
C LEU A 145 24.42 -1.89 -1.00
N ASN A 146 25.57 -2.17 -0.39
CA ASN A 146 26.90 -1.77 -0.86
C ASN A 146 27.07 -0.26 -1.17
N THR A 147 26.34 0.61 -0.47
CA THR A 147 26.59 2.06 -0.50
C THR A 147 26.19 2.69 0.83
N LYS A 148 26.77 3.86 1.10
CA LYS A 148 26.45 4.73 2.23
C LYS A 148 25.83 6.06 1.78
N ARG A 149 25.72 6.29 0.47
CA ARG A 149 25.26 7.55 -0.10
C ARG A 149 23.80 7.45 -0.47
N LEU A 150 23.01 8.42 -0.02
CA LEU A 150 21.59 8.50 -0.33
C LEU A 150 21.36 8.69 -1.83
N GLU A 151 22.19 9.51 -2.48
CA GLU A 151 22.05 9.90 -3.87
C GLU A 151 22.14 8.71 -4.82
N ASP A 152 22.88 7.66 -4.43
CA ASP A 152 23.01 6.44 -5.22
C ASP A 152 21.66 5.69 -5.36
N PHE A 153 20.69 6.00 -4.49
CA PHE A 153 19.33 5.44 -4.56
C PHE A 153 18.30 6.39 -5.14
N VAL A 154 18.60 7.68 -5.30
CA VAL A 154 17.59 8.68 -5.69
C VAL A 154 17.51 8.79 -7.22
N PRO A 155 16.36 8.45 -7.85
CA PRO A 155 16.20 8.49 -9.31
C PRO A 155 16.47 9.87 -9.92
N GLU A 156 16.14 10.96 -9.22
CA GLU A 156 16.43 12.33 -9.68
C GLU A 156 17.92 12.55 -9.96
N TYR A 157 18.82 11.92 -9.20
CA TYR A 157 20.27 12.03 -9.37
C TYR A 157 20.86 10.91 -10.25
N GLY A 158 20.00 10.15 -10.93
CA GLY A 158 20.41 8.97 -11.70
C GLY A 158 20.71 7.74 -10.82
N GLY A 159 20.36 7.80 -9.54
CA GLY A 159 20.46 6.67 -8.61
C GLY A 159 19.45 5.57 -8.90
N LYS A 160 19.66 4.39 -8.30
CA LYS A 160 18.80 3.21 -8.43
C LYS A 160 18.03 2.99 -7.14
N PRO A 161 16.72 3.29 -7.09
CA PRO A 161 15.95 3.16 -5.86
C PRO A 161 15.77 1.70 -5.48
N VAL A 162 15.58 1.46 -4.18
CA VAL A 162 15.17 0.14 -3.69
C VAL A 162 13.66 0.01 -3.87
N ARG A 163 13.24 -1.00 -4.62
CA ARG A 163 11.84 -1.17 -5.01
C ARG A 163 11.25 -2.47 -4.44
N ASN A 164 10.16 -2.34 -3.70
CA ASN A 164 9.44 -3.47 -3.13
C ASN A 164 8.09 -3.64 -3.84
N LEU A 165 7.80 -4.85 -4.31
CA LEU A 165 6.53 -5.24 -4.92
C LEU A 165 5.86 -6.32 -4.08
N VAL A 166 4.82 -5.94 -3.34
CA VAL A 166 4.01 -6.86 -2.54
C VAL A 166 2.86 -7.38 -3.39
N ILE A 167 2.90 -8.68 -3.67
CA ILE A 167 1.86 -9.44 -4.37
C ILE A 167 1.06 -10.25 -3.36
N THR A 168 -0.25 -10.19 -3.45
CA THR A 168 -1.15 -10.92 -2.56
C THR A 168 -2.52 -11.08 -3.22
N THR A 169 -3.46 -11.71 -2.53
CA THR A 169 -4.88 -11.62 -2.81
C THR A 169 -5.61 -10.75 -1.76
N TRP A 170 -6.87 -10.39 -2.00
CA TRP A 170 -7.64 -9.57 -1.06
C TRP A 170 -7.74 -10.24 0.32
N ARG A 171 -7.67 -9.43 1.36
CA ARG A 171 -7.87 -9.81 2.77
C ARG A 171 -6.74 -10.66 3.41
N SER A 172 -5.54 -10.67 2.80
CA SER A 172 -4.35 -11.32 3.39
C SER A 172 -3.50 -10.44 4.32
N GLY A 173 -3.93 -9.22 4.65
CA GLY A 173 -3.18 -8.32 5.53
C GLY A 173 -2.17 -7.41 4.83
N SER A 174 -2.27 -7.26 3.51
CA SER A 174 -1.33 -6.42 2.73
C SER A 174 -1.38 -4.93 3.05
N THR A 175 -2.48 -4.41 3.60
CA THR A 175 -2.53 -3.03 4.11
C THR A 175 -1.58 -2.85 5.30
N PHE A 176 -1.58 -3.79 6.26
CA PHE A 176 -0.65 -3.75 7.38
C PHE A 176 0.81 -3.81 6.93
N ILE A 177 1.15 -4.73 6.00
CA ILE A 177 2.50 -4.79 5.43
C ILE A 177 2.85 -3.49 4.71
N GLY A 178 1.90 -2.91 3.97
CA GLY A 178 2.07 -1.60 3.33
C GLY A 178 2.38 -0.49 4.32
N ASP A 179 1.65 -0.41 5.44
CA ASP A 179 1.88 0.59 6.49
C ASP A 179 3.25 0.41 7.16
N VAL A 180 3.70 -0.84 7.36
CA VAL A 180 5.05 -1.14 7.86
C VAL A 180 6.10 -0.66 6.87
N LEU A 181 5.96 -0.96 5.58
CA LEU A 181 6.91 -0.52 4.56
C LEU A 181 6.95 1.01 4.44
N GLN A 182 5.78 1.66 4.48
CA GLN A 182 5.69 3.11 4.38
C GLN A 182 6.14 3.84 5.66
N SER A 183 6.20 3.17 6.81
CA SER A 183 6.76 3.75 8.04
C SER A 183 8.25 4.08 7.92
N HIS A 184 8.91 3.53 6.91
CA HIS A 184 10.30 3.81 6.62
C HIS A 184 10.47 5.21 6.01
N PRO A 185 11.45 6.00 6.49
CA PRO A 185 11.67 7.35 5.97
C PRO A 185 11.92 7.32 4.46
N ALA A 186 11.50 8.41 3.79
CA ALA A 186 11.72 8.61 2.36
C ALA A 186 11.21 7.46 1.46
N THR A 187 10.06 6.87 1.81
CA THR A 187 9.37 5.86 0.99
C THR A 187 8.21 6.45 0.20
N TYR A 188 8.24 6.29 -1.12
CA TYR A 188 7.09 6.54 -1.99
C TYR A 188 6.23 5.29 -2.10
N TYR A 189 4.93 5.41 -1.83
CA TYR A 189 4.03 4.26 -1.76
C TYR A 189 2.94 4.28 -2.81
N HIS A 190 2.83 3.20 -3.58
CA HIS A 190 1.74 2.94 -4.52
C HIS A 190 0.77 1.92 -3.92
N TYR A 191 -0.39 2.41 -3.47
CA TYR A 191 -1.43 1.58 -2.87
C TYR A 191 -2.42 1.10 -3.93
N GLU A 192 -2.47 -0.21 -4.16
CA GLU A 192 -3.45 -0.87 -5.03
C GLU A 192 -3.64 -0.21 -6.41
N PRO A 193 -2.56 0.00 -7.19
CA PRO A 193 -2.64 0.77 -8.44
C PRO A 193 -3.43 0.10 -9.57
N LEU A 194 -3.86 -1.15 -9.37
CA LEU A 194 -4.70 -1.89 -10.32
C LEU A 194 -6.18 -1.89 -9.91
N MET A 195 -6.61 -0.94 -9.06
CA MET A 195 -7.98 -0.94 -8.56
C MET A 195 -9.04 -0.74 -9.66
N ASP A 196 -8.67 -0.05 -10.73
CA ASP A 196 -9.47 0.17 -11.93
C ASP A 196 -9.76 -1.11 -12.74
N PHE A 197 -9.14 -2.24 -12.39
CA PHE A 197 -9.42 -3.56 -12.97
C PHE A 197 -10.64 -4.26 -12.32
N ASP A 198 -11.37 -3.55 -11.45
CA ASP A 198 -12.52 -4.05 -10.69
C ASP A 198 -12.13 -5.20 -9.73
N ILE A 199 -13.11 -5.93 -9.18
CA ILE A 199 -12.91 -7.11 -8.35
C ILE A 199 -12.59 -8.30 -9.27
N LYS A 200 -11.37 -8.29 -9.82
CA LYS A 200 -10.86 -9.31 -10.74
C LYS A 200 -9.38 -9.63 -10.49
N GLN A 201 -9.04 -10.91 -10.55
CA GLN A 201 -7.67 -11.40 -10.54
C GLN A 201 -7.11 -11.40 -11.97
N VAL A 202 -6.01 -10.68 -12.16
CA VAL A 202 -5.29 -10.56 -13.42
C VAL A 202 -4.38 -11.78 -13.60
N ARG A 203 -4.86 -12.75 -14.40
CA ARG A 203 -4.17 -14.03 -14.64
C ARG A 203 -3.37 -14.06 -15.95
N HIS A 204 -3.93 -13.50 -17.03
CA HIS A 204 -3.33 -13.52 -18.38
C HIS A 204 -4.06 -12.55 -19.33
N GLY A 205 -3.64 -12.53 -20.60
CA GLY A 205 -4.32 -11.84 -21.70
C GLY A 205 -4.16 -10.32 -21.67
N LYS A 206 -5.14 -9.59 -22.21
CA LYS A 206 -5.10 -8.12 -22.32
C LYS A 206 -4.97 -7.44 -20.95
N ALA A 207 -5.69 -7.94 -19.94
CA ALA A 207 -5.61 -7.43 -18.58
C ALA A 207 -4.19 -7.58 -17.99
N ALA A 208 -3.51 -8.71 -18.23
CA ALA A 208 -2.13 -8.88 -17.78
C ALA A 208 -1.18 -7.90 -18.46
N LYS A 209 -1.30 -7.71 -19.77
CA LYS A 209 -0.48 -6.73 -20.50
C LYS A 209 -0.65 -5.31 -19.96
N GLN A 210 -1.90 -4.88 -19.74
CA GLN A 210 -2.19 -3.55 -19.21
C GLN A 210 -1.72 -3.39 -17.76
N ALA A 211 -1.94 -4.40 -16.91
CA ALA A 211 -1.45 -4.36 -15.53
C ALA A 211 0.08 -4.28 -15.47
N LEU A 212 0.79 -5.07 -16.28
CA LEU A 212 2.24 -5.06 -16.35
C LEU A 212 2.77 -3.71 -16.85
N HIS A 213 2.15 -3.14 -17.89
CA HIS A 213 2.46 -1.80 -18.38
C HIS A 213 2.29 -0.75 -17.27
N ASN A 214 1.13 -0.68 -16.62
CA ASN A 214 0.87 0.28 -15.54
C ASN A 214 1.89 0.14 -14.39
N LEU A 215 2.17 -1.08 -13.95
CA LEU A 215 3.12 -1.34 -12.87
C LEU A 215 4.55 -0.99 -13.26
N HIS A 216 4.96 -1.25 -14.51
CA HIS A 216 6.28 -0.89 -15.03
C HIS A 216 6.47 0.64 -15.02
N HIS A 217 5.46 1.39 -15.47
CA HIS A 217 5.44 2.86 -15.44
C HIS A 217 5.58 3.39 -14.00
N LEU A 218 4.76 2.89 -13.08
CA LEU A 218 4.80 3.32 -11.67
C LEU A 218 6.13 3.01 -10.98
N LEU A 219 6.68 1.80 -11.19
CA LEU A 219 7.98 1.43 -10.62
C LEU A 219 9.13 2.29 -11.21
N ASN A 220 8.96 2.90 -12.38
CA ASN A 220 9.92 3.83 -12.96
C ASN A 220 9.62 5.31 -12.66
N CYS A 221 8.61 5.60 -11.83
CA CYS A 221 8.09 6.95 -11.61
C CYS A 221 7.73 7.67 -12.92
N ASP A 222 7.23 6.94 -13.92
CA ASP A 222 6.84 7.49 -15.21
C ASP A 222 5.32 7.53 -15.32
N TYR A 223 4.76 8.74 -15.33
CA TYR A 223 3.33 8.97 -15.42
C TYR A 223 2.87 9.43 -16.81
N SER A 224 3.74 9.37 -17.83
CA SER A 224 3.46 9.91 -19.16
C SER A 224 2.32 9.20 -19.91
N GLU A 225 2.16 7.88 -19.75
CA GLU A 225 1.12 7.06 -20.39
C GLU A 225 0.12 6.50 -19.36
N MET A 226 -0.16 7.29 -18.31
CA MET A 226 -0.96 6.85 -17.16
C MET A 226 -2.30 7.60 -17.04
N GLU A 227 -2.82 8.17 -18.13
CA GLU A 227 -4.02 9.02 -18.11
C GLU A 227 -5.25 8.29 -17.55
N HIS A 228 -5.45 7.02 -17.94
CA HIS A 228 -6.57 6.23 -17.40
C HIS A 228 -6.46 6.07 -15.88
N TYR A 229 -5.27 5.73 -15.38
CA TYR A 229 -5.00 5.58 -13.96
C TYR A 229 -5.22 6.89 -13.19
N LEU A 230 -4.74 8.01 -13.73
CA LEU A 230 -4.89 9.33 -13.12
C LEU A 230 -6.34 9.81 -13.14
N ASN A 231 -7.07 9.61 -14.23
CA ASN A 231 -8.48 9.95 -14.35
C ASN A 231 -9.35 9.11 -13.40
N TYR A 232 -9.07 7.80 -13.29
CA TYR A 232 -9.73 6.94 -12.31
C TYR A 232 -9.48 7.43 -10.88
N GLY A 233 -8.24 7.83 -10.59
CA GLY A 233 -7.82 8.34 -9.28
C GLY A 233 -8.56 9.59 -8.82
N GLN A 234 -8.93 10.49 -9.73
CA GLN A 234 -9.68 11.71 -9.39
C GLN A 234 -11.00 11.42 -8.65
N GLY A 235 -11.69 10.34 -9.04
CA GLY A 235 -12.90 9.85 -8.38
C GLY A 235 -12.66 8.90 -7.20
N HIS A 236 -11.42 8.46 -6.98
CA HIS A 236 -11.03 7.41 -6.03
C HIS A 236 -9.85 7.86 -5.15
N GLN A 237 -9.92 9.10 -4.66
CA GLN A 237 -8.85 9.79 -3.93
C GLN A 237 -8.34 9.01 -2.70
N TRP A 238 -9.22 8.25 -2.04
CA TRP A 238 -8.89 7.39 -0.90
C TRP A 238 -7.78 6.36 -1.20
N LEU A 239 -7.52 6.05 -2.47
CA LEU A 239 -6.39 5.19 -2.86
C LEU A 239 -5.06 5.91 -2.72
N PHE A 240 -5.02 7.17 -3.16
CA PHE A 240 -3.83 8.01 -3.15
C PHE A 240 -3.55 8.57 -1.76
N GLU A 241 -4.56 8.69 -0.91
CA GLU A 241 -4.46 9.02 0.52
C GLU A 241 -3.48 8.15 1.30
N HIS A 242 -3.30 6.90 0.86
CA HIS A 242 -2.37 6.00 1.51
C HIS A 242 -0.91 6.46 1.31
N ASN A 243 -0.57 7.16 0.23
CA ASN A 243 0.74 7.77 0.08
C ASN A 243 0.81 9.09 0.88
N LYS A 244 1.10 8.99 2.18
CA LYS A 244 1.12 10.13 3.11
C LYS A 244 2.04 11.28 2.65
N ARG A 245 3.19 10.95 2.06
CA ARG A 245 4.20 11.91 1.60
C ARG A 245 3.71 12.73 0.40
N LEU A 246 3.03 12.08 -0.54
CA LEU A 246 2.38 12.75 -1.66
C LEU A 246 1.12 13.50 -1.21
N TRP A 247 0.28 12.84 -0.41
CA TRP A 247 -1.09 13.26 -0.22
C TRP A 247 -1.24 14.53 0.62
N GLN A 248 -0.26 14.84 1.48
CA GLN A 248 -0.19 16.14 2.15
C GLN A 248 -0.17 17.31 1.15
N TYR A 249 0.58 17.18 0.06
CA TYR A 249 0.63 18.19 -1.00
C TYR A 249 -0.62 18.16 -1.86
N CYS A 250 -1.20 16.99 -2.13
CA CYS A 250 -2.47 16.89 -2.86
C CYS A 250 -3.63 17.57 -2.15
N LYS A 251 -3.66 17.49 -0.81
CA LYS A 251 -4.67 18.18 -0.01
C LYS A 251 -4.50 19.70 -0.10
N ALA A 252 -3.27 20.19 -0.05
CA ALA A 252 -2.96 21.62 -0.12
C ALA A 252 -3.13 22.19 -1.54
N PHE A 253 -2.75 21.43 -2.56
CA PHE A 253 -2.72 21.84 -3.97
C PHE A 253 -3.43 20.81 -4.86
N PRO A 254 -4.77 20.67 -4.81
CA PRO A 254 -5.48 19.60 -5.53
C PRO A 254 -5.26 19.59 -7.05
N HIS A 255 -5.04 20.77 -7.64
CA HIS A 255 -4.89 20.96 -9.08
C HIS A 255 -3.59 20.35 -9.66
N ILE A 256 -2.58 20.05 -8.84
CA ILE A 256 -1.31 19.47 -9.31
C ILE A 256 -1.29 17.93 -9.25
N CYS A 257 -2.15 17.33 -8.42
CA CYS A 257 -2.01 15.92 -8.03
C CYS A 257 -2.45 14.89 -9.06
N TRP A 258 -2.94 15.34 -10.20
CA TRP A 258 -3.28 14.48 -11.34
C TRP A 258 -2.44 14.81 -12.56
N SER A 259 -1.36 15.57 -12.39
CA SER A 259 -0.46 15.99 -13.46
C SER A 259 0.81 15.14 -13.47
N PRO A 260 1.13 14.47 -14.59
CA PRO A 260 2.43 13.82 -14.78
C PRO A 260 3.62 14.76 -14.56
N ARG A 261 3.45 16.08 -14.81
CA ARG A 261 4.48 17.10 -14.60
C ARG A 261 4.87 17.27 -13.14
N PHE A 262 3.96 16.96 -12.22
CA PHE A 262 4.23 16.97 -10.78
C PHE A 262 4.59 15.57 -10.27
N LEU A 263 3.78 14.55 -10.59
CA LEU A 263 3.93 13.20 -10.04
C LEU A 263 5.26 12.53 -10.43
N THR A 264 5.70 12.72 -11.68
CA THR A 264 6.96 12.16 -12.18
C THR A 264 8.17 12.66 -11.41
N PRO A 265 8.46 13.98 -11.36
CA PRO A 265 9.62 14.47 -10.60
C PRO A 265 9.45 14.24 -9.09
N PHE A 266 8.23 14.33 -8.54
CA PHE A 266 8.00 14.10 -7.11
C PHE A 266 8.32 12.66 -6.71
N CYS A 267 7.83 11.66 -7.43
CA CYS A 267 8.14 10.25 -7.18
C CYS A 267 9.65 9.97 -7.29
N LYS A 268 10.35 10.63 -8.22
CA LYS A 268 11.81 10.49 -8.43
C LYS A 268 12.67 11.06 -7.30
N LEU A 269 12.10 11.78 -6.34
CA LEU A 269 12.82 12.23 -5.14
C LEU A 269 13.11 11.09 -4.16
N PHE A 270 12.33 10.00 -4.22
CA PHE A 270 12.32 9.00 -3.17
C PHE A 270 13.31 7.85 -3.46
N PRO A 271 14.24 7.56 -2.52
CA PRO A 271 15.19 6.45 -2.64
C PRO A 271 14.54 5.07 -2.45
N PHE A 272 13.40 5.01 -1.76
CA PHE A 272 12.65 3.77 -1.53
C PHE A 272 11.28 3.87 -2.17
N GLN A 273 10.89 2.80 -2.87
CA GLN A 273 9.59 2.70 -3.50
C GLN A 273 8.93 1.40 -3.06
N SER A 274 7.67 1.49 -2.65
CA SER A 274 6.88 0.32 -2.31
C SER A 274 5.59 0.33 -3.12
N LEU A 275 5.26 -0.81 -3.70
CA LEU A 275 4.03 -1.02 -4.44
C LEU A 275 3.34 -2.25 -3.89
N LYS A 276 2.05 -2.13 -3.58
CA LYS A 276 1.25 -3.25 -3.12
C LYS A 276 0.03 -3.43 -4.00
N THR A 277 -0.21 -4.67 -4.46
CA THR A 277 -1.40 -5.01 -5.25
C THR A 277 -1.99 -6.37 -4.84
N VAL A 278 -3.32 -6.46 -4.82
CA VAL A 278 -4.07 -7.69 -4.52
C VAL A 278 -4.65 -8.40 -5.75
N ARG A 279 -4.37 -7.89 -6.95
CA ARG A 279 -5.01 -8.32 -8.21
C ARG A 279 -4.09 -9.02 -9.17
N LEU A 280 -2.77 -8.92 -9.00
CA LEU A 280 -1.79 -9.50 -9.93
C LEU A 280 -1.38 -10.90 -9.47
N ARG A 281 -1.35 -11.87 -10.38
CA ARG A 281 -0.84 -13.22 -10.08
C ARG A 281 0.67 -13.29 -10.12
N LEU A 282 1.26 -14.14 -9.27
CA LEU A 282 2.70 -14.12 -9.01
C LEU A 282 3.53 -14.41 -10.27
N ASN A 283 3.07 -15.33 -11.12
CA ASN A 283 3.79 -15.72 -12.33
C ASN A 283 4.07 -14.53 -13.28
N LEU A 284 3.18 -13.52 -13.30
CA LEU A 284 3.35 -12.34 -14.12
C LEU A 284 4.51 -11.45 -13.67
N THR A 285 4.91 -11.53 -12.40
CA THR A 285 6.07 -10.76 -11.88
C THR A 285 7.43 -11.28 -12.35
N THR A 286 7.46 -12.37 -13.12
CA THR A 286 8.69 -12.86 -13.77
C THR A 286 9.37 -11.74 -14.56
N GLU A 287 8.60 -10.90 -15.26
CA GLU A 287 9.10 -9.79 -16.07
C GLU A 287 9.89 -8.77 -15.21
N PHE A 288 9.35 -8.39 -14.06
CA PHE A 288 10.02 -7.46 -13.14
C PHE A 288 11.24 -8.06 -12.45
N LEU A 289 11.19 -9.35 -12.11
CA LEU A 289 12.30 -10.05 -11.47
C LEU A 289 13.48 -10.31 -12.44
N GLN A 290 13.20 -10.41 -13.74
CA GLN A 290 14.21 -10.56 -14.78
C GLN A 290 14.90 -9.24 -15.13
N ASP A 291 14.18 -8.11 -15.00
CA ASP A 291 14.76 -6.79 -15.23
C ASP A 291 15.67 -6.34 -14.08
N LYS A 292 16.97 -6.55 -14.27
CA LYS A 292 18.02 -6.13 -13.33
C LYS A 292 18.16 -4.61 -13.22
N GLN A 293 17.71 -3.84 -14.20
CA GLN A 293 17.73 -2.38 -14.12
C GLN A 293 16.63 -1.87 -13.20
N LEU A 294 15.46 -2.52 -13.25
CA LEU A 294 14.37 -2.24 -12.31
C LEU A 294 14.75 -2.65 -10.88
N GLY A 295 15.44 -3.78 -10.72
CA GLY A 295 15.99 -4.19 -9.43
C GLY A 295 14.93 -4.43 -8.36
N VAL A 296 13.73 -4.88 -8.77
CA VAL A 296 12.58 -5.05 -7.88
C VAL A 296 12.77 -6.25 -6.94
N GLN A 297 12.33 -6.09 -5.70
CA GLN A 297 12.17 -7.15 -4.72
C GLN A 297 10.70 -7.52 -4.60
N VAL A 298 10.35 -8.75 -4.94
CA VAL A 298 8.98 -9.26 -4.89
C VAL A 298 8.74 -10.01 -3.58
N LEU A 299 7.68 -9.64 -2.87
CA LEU A 299 7.15 -10.37 -1.73
C LEU A 299 5.78 -10.96 -2.08
N LEU A 300 5.66 -12.28 -2.09
CA LEU A 300 4.35 -12.94 -2.05
C LEU A 300 3.86 -13.01 -0.61
N LEU A 301 2.76 -12.32 -0.29
CA LEU A 301 2.06 -12.45 0.98
C LEU A 301 0.85 -13.37 0.81
N VAL A 302 0.86 -14.48 1.55
CA VAL A 302 -0.26 -15.41 1.66
C VAL A 302 -0.84 -15.30 3.06
N ARG A 303 -2.13 -15.61 3.21
CA ARG A 303 -2.80 -15.81 4.50
C ARG A 303 -3.58 -17.10 4.40
N ASP A 304 -3.82 -17.76 5.54
CA ASP A 304 -4.73 -18.91 5.62
C ASP A 304 -6.02 -18.66 4.81
N PRO A 305 -6.33 -19.49 3.80
CA PRO A 305 -7.47 -19.28 2.92
C PRO A 305 -8.81 -19.28 3.65
N ARG A 306 -8.94 -20.00 4.77
CA ARG A 306 -10.17 -20.00 5.58
C ARG A 306 -10.38 -18.64 6.22
N GLY A 307 -9.32 -18.04 6.77
CA GLY A 307 -9.36 -16.69 7.32
C GLY A 307 -9.62 -15.62 6.25
N THR A 308 -9.03 -15.79 5.06
CA THR A 308 -9.26 -14.94 3.90
C THR A 308 -10.74 -14.99 3.46
N MET A 309 -11.29 -16.20 3.26
CA MET A 309 -12.70 -16.37 2.86
C MET A 309 -13.66 -15.86 3.94
N GLN A 310 -13.40 -16.15 5.22
CA GLN A 310 -14.24 -15.64 6.30
C GLN A 310 -14.24 -14.12 6.35
N SER A 311 -13.09 -13.47 6.13
CA SER A 311 -13.04 -12.01 6.08
C SER A 311 -13.76 -11.43 4.85
N ARG A 312 -13.79 -12.13 3.73
CA ARG A 312 -14.41 -11.70 2.46
C ARG A 312 -15.93 -11.69 2.51
N ARG A 313 -16.52 -12.69 3.17
CA ARG A 313 -17.98 -12.80 3.39
C ARG A 313 -18.61 -11.57 4.05
N HIS A 314 -17.83 -10.81 4.81
CA HIS A 314 -18.28 -9.60 5.51
C HIS A 314 -18.00 -8.30 4.74
N ARG A 315 -17.77 -8.36 3.42
CA ARG A 315 -17.47 -7.18 2.59
C ARG A 315 -18.51 -7.04 1.51
N VAL A 316 -19.20 -5.91 1.46
CA VAL A 316 -20.30 -5.64 0.51
C VAL A 316 -19.93 -5.83 -0.97
N TRP A 317 -18.65 -5.65 -1.33
CA TRP A 317 -18.16 -5.74 -2.71
C TRP A 317 -17.72 -7.15 -3.15
N CYS A 318 -17.71 -8.14 -2.24
CA CYS A 318 -17.16 -9.46 -2.50
C CYS A 318 -18.20 -10.55 -2.84
N PRO A 319 -19.34 -10.67 -2.12
CA PRO A 319 -20.39 -11.62 -2.45
C PRO A 319 -20.77 -11.58 -3.92
N ASP A 320 -21.08 -12.75 -4.47
CA ASP A 320 -21.47 -12.97 -5.87
C ASP A 320 -20.39 -12.68 -6.92
N ASN A 321 -19.26 -12.09 -6.55
CA ASN A 321 -18.11 -11.97 -7.43
C ASN A 321 -17.27 -13.27 -7.39
N PRO A 322 -17.12 -14.00 -8.50
CA PRO A 322 -16.45 -15.31 -8.51
C PRO A 322 -14.95 -15.22 -8.18
N ASP A 323 -14.26 -14.14 -8.54
CA ASP A 323 -12.83 -13.98 -8.23
C ASP A 323 -12.60 -13.66 -6.74
N CYS A 324 -13.62 -13.14 -6.05
CA CYS A 324 -13.55 -12.83 -4.64
C CYS A 324 -14.13 -13.93 -3.74
N ASP A 325 -15.37 -14.33 -3.99
CA ASP A 325 -16.18 -15.16 -3.10
C ASP A 325 -16.11 -16.67 -3.39
N ASN A 326 -15.61 -17.08 -4.57
CA ASN A 326 -15.52 -18.51 -4.87
C ASN A 326 -14.27 -19.15 -4.23
N PRO A 327 -14.43 -20.06 -3.25
CA PRO A 327 -13.29 -20.69 -2.58
C PRO A 327 -12.47 -21.60 -3.51
N ALA A 328 -13.08 -22.14 -4.57
CA ALA A 328 -12.36 -22.98 -5.53
C ALA A 328 -11.40 -22.14 -6.40
N TRP A 329 -11.81 -20.93 -6.79
CA TRP A 329 -10.96 -20.00 -7.54
C TRP A 329 -9.82 -19.49 -6.67
N LEU A 330 -10.10 -19.05 -5.43
CA LEU A 330 -9.05 -18.68 -4.48
C LEU A 330 -8.05 -19.83 -4.27
N CYS A 331 -8.54 -21.06 -4.06
CA CYS A 331 -7.67 -22.19 -3.84
C CYS A 331 -6.79 -22.50 -5.05
N GLN A 332 -7.38 -22.52 -6.26
CA GLN A 332 -6.65 -22.73 -7.51
C GLN A 332 -5.56 -21.66 -7.68
N ASP A 333 -5.88 -20.42 -7.35
CA ASP A 333 -4.95 -19.30 -7.41
C ASP A 333 -3.80 -19.50 -6.42
N LEU A 334 -4.07 -19.74 -5.14
CA LEU A 334 -3.02 -19.95 -4.13
C LEU A 334 -2.11 -21.15 -4.43
N VAL A 335 -2.66 -22.26 -4.95
CA VAL A 335 -1.87 -23.42 -5.37
C VAL A 335 -0.95 -23.06 -6.54
N SER A 336 -1.45 -22.33 -7.53
CA SER A 336 -0.65 -21.86 -8.67
C SER A 336 0.46 -20.90 -8.22
N ASP A 337 0.17 -19.97 -7.30
CA ASP A 337 1.18 -19.05 -6.75
C ASP A 337 2.21 -19.82 -5.92
N PHE A 338 1.83 -20.84 -5.16
CA PHE A 338 2.77 -21.68 -4.41
C PHE A 338 3.75 -22.43 -5.32
N HIS A 339 3.27 -23.05 -6.40
CA HIS A 339 4.16 -23.70 -7.37
C HIS A 339 5.09 -22.71 -8.05
N THR A 340 4.61 -21.50 -8.32
CA THR A 340 5.43 -20.41 -8.88
C THR A 340 6.47 -19.94 -7.85
N ALA A 341 6.08 -19.74 -6.60
CA ALA A 341 6.95 -19.31 -5.51
C ALA A 341 8.11 -20.29 -5.29
N LYS A 342 7.85 -21.61 -5.34
CA LYS A 342 8.91 -22.63 -5.27
C LYS A 342 9.95 -22.46 -6.38
N LYS A 343 9.52 -22.19 -7.61
CA LYS A 343 10.45 -21.91 -8.73
C LYS A 343 11.21 -20.61 -8.48
N PHE A 344 10.52 -19.55 -8.08
CA PHE A 344 11.14 -18.24 -7.84
C PHE A 344 12.15 -18.25 -6.71
N GLN A 345 11.98 -19.06 -5.66
CA GLN A 345 13.01 -19.23 -4.63
C GLN A 345 14.35 -19.72 -5.19
N THR A 346 14.31 -20.59 -6.20
CA THR A 346 15.53 -21.09 -6.87
C THR A 346 16.05 -20.14 -7.95
N MET A 347 15.16 -19.51 -8.72
CA MET A 347 15.53 -18.65 -9.84
C MET A 347 15.95 -17.24 -9.41
N PHE A 348 15.34 -16.72 -8.35
CA PHE A 348 15.48 -15.35 -7.87
C PHE A 348 15.78 -15.30 -6.36
N PRO A 349 16.82 -16.01 -5.87
CA PRO A 349 17.07 -16.19 -4.44
C PRO A 349 17.39 -14.89 -3.70
N ASN A 350 17.72 -13.80 -4.40
CA ASN A 350 18.04 -12.50 -3.80
C ASN A 350 16.95 -11.45 -3.96
N SER A 351 15.95 -11.68 -4.81
CA SER A 351 14.91 -10.70 -5.15
C SER A 351 13.49 -11.21 -4.94
N PHE A 352 13.29 -12.48 -4.55
CA PHE A 352 11.96 -13.02 -4.26
C PHE A 352 11.85 -13.60 -2.84
N ARG A 353 10.81 -13.22 -2.10
CA ARG A 353 10.43 -13.84 -0.81
C ARG A 353 8.95 -14.20 -0.82
N PHE A 354 8.56 -15.16 0.01
CA PHE A 354 7.16 -15.39 0.33
C PHE A 354 6.97 -15.52 1.85
N VAL A 355 5.83 -15.06 2.35
CA VAL A 355 5.44 -15.08 3.76
C VAL A 355 3.97 -15.50 3.87
N ILE A 356 3.58 -16.12 4.99
CA ILE A 356 2.29 -16.79 5.21
C ILE A 356 1.67 -16.36 6.53
#